data_AF-A0A969Q641-F1
#
_entry.id   AF-A0A969Q641-F1
#
_cell.length_a   1.000
_cell.length_b   1.000
_cell.length_c   1.000
_cell.angle_alpha   90.00
_cell.angle_beta   90.00
_cell.angle_gamma   90.00
#
_symmetry.space_group_name_H-M   'P 1'
#
loop_
_entity.id
_entity.type
_entity.pdbx_description
1 polymer ?
#
loop_
_entity_poly.entity_id
_entity_poly.type
_entity_poly.pdbx_seq_one_letter_code
_entity_poly.pdbx_strand_id
1 'polypeptide(L)'
;MKAVHQRTRKAVLKGRGFKPNFLIITDTGNARNNINVLSSDVIIACGMGTGTASEIALALKANKQVILLNASAESKLFFKILAADRIFVVNNVGEAVDRARQILADRT
;
A
#
# COMPACT_ATOMS: atom_id res chain seq x y z
N MET A 1 12.60 -26.30 -20.30
CA MET A 1 11.25 -25.88 -20.73
C MET A 1 10.19 -26.57 -19.87
N LYS A 2 9.63 -25.88 -18.87
CA LYS A 2 8.31 -26.20 -18.30
C LYS A 2 7.54 -24.90 -18.21
N ALA A 3 6.84 -24.57 -19.30
CA ALA A 3 5.68 -23.70 -19.23
C ALA A 3 4.57 -24.44 -18.45
N VAL A 4 3.61 -23.68 -17.91
CA VAL A 4 2.42 -24.13 -17.15
C VAL A 4 2.58 -24.02 -15.62
N HIS A 5 2.73 -22.79 -15.12
CA HIS A 5 2.08 -22.41 -13.85
C HIS A 5 1.40 -21.04 -13.86
N GLN A 6 1.23 -20.41 -15.03
CA GLN A 6 0.23 -19.36 -15.22
C GLN A 6 -1.14 -20.03 -15.31
N ARG A 7 -1.67 -20.51 -14.19
CA ARG A 7 -3.13 -20.71 -14.06
C ARG A 7 -3.78 -19.37 -14.45
N THR A 8 -4.56 -19.39 -15.51
CA THR A 8 -5.36 -18.27 -16.02
C THR A 8 -6.06 -17.56 -14.85
N ARG A 9 -5.54 -16.39 -14.46
CA ARG A 9 -5.99 -15.59 -13.30
C ARG A 9 -7.47 -15.17 -13.36
N LYS A 10 -8.14 -15.37 -14.51
CA LYS A 10 -9.60 -15.23 -14.69
C LYS A 10 -10.41 -16.16 -13.77
N ALA A 11 -9.85 -17.30 -13.34
CA ALA A 11 -10.57 -18.26 -12.49
C ALA A 11 -10.71 -17.83 -11.03
N VAL A 12 -9.77 -17.05 -10.48
CA VAL A 12 -9.76 -16.67 -9.05
C VAL A 12 -10.81 -15.60 -8.72
N LEU A 13 -11.14 -14.72 -9.68
CA LEU A 13 -12.12 -13.65 -9.48
C LEU A 13 -13.57 -14.11 -9.64
N LYS A 14 -13.83 -15.19 -10.40
CA LYS A 14 -15.18 -15.71 -10.61
C LYS A 14 -15.80 -16.37 -9.37
N GLY A 15 -15.00 -16.80 -8.40
CA GLY A 15 -15.47 -17.57 -7.25
C GLY A 15 -15.94 -16.78 -6.02
N ARG A 16 -15.80 -15.44 -5.99
CA ARG A 16 -16.04 -14.64 -4.76
C ARG A 16 -17.18 -13.61 -4.85
N GLY A 17 -17.95 -13.57 -5.93
CA GLY A 17 -19.03 -12.58 -6.13
C GLY A 17 -18.58 -11.11 -6.26
N PHE A 18 -17.31 -10.80 -5.96
CA PHE A 18 -16.74 -9.46 -6.08
C PHE A 18 -16.29 -9.18 -7.53
N LYS A 19 -16.90 -8.18 -8.15
CA LYS A 19 -16.55 -7.71 -9.50
C LYS A 19 -15.99 -6.28 -9.39
N PRO A 20 -14.67 -6.08 -9.46
CA PRO A 20 -14.11 -4.73 -9.44
C PRO A 20 -14.49 -3.96 -10.70
N ASN A 21 -14.63 -2.64 -10.58
CA ASN A 21 -14.91 -1.75 -11.71
C ASN A 21 -13.74 -1.74 -12.72
N PHE A 22 -12.51 -1.80 -12.22
CA PHE A 22 -11.29 -1.76 -13.02
C PHE A 22 -10.35 -2.89 -12.63
N LEU A 23 -9.72 -3.51 -13.63
CA LEU A 23 -8.73 -4.56 -13.47
C LEU A 23 -7.44 -4.13 -14.17
N ILE A 24 -6.38 -3.89 -13.40
CA ILE A 24 -5.05 -3.60 -13.95
C ILE A 24 -4.23 -4.89 -13.88
N ILE A 25 -4.08 -5.57 -15.02
CA ILE A 25 -3.31 -6.81 -15.14
C ILE A 25 -1.89 -6.44 -15.55
N THR A 26 -0.94 -6.53 -14.63
CA THR A 26 0.44 -6.08 -14.87
C THR A 26 1.40 -7.20 -15.30
N ASP A 27 1.09 -8.46 -14.95
CA ASP A 27 1.97 -9.64 -15.08
C ASP A 27 3.42 -9.47 -14.56
N THR A 28 3.64 -8.54 -13.63
CA THR A 28 4.97 -8.17 -13.13
C THR A 28 5.33 -8.75 -11.76
N GLY A 29 4.55 -9.72 -11.27
CA GLY A 29 4.74 -10.29 -9.93
C GLY A 29 4.66 -9.21 -8.83
N ASN A 30 5.65 -9.16 -7.94
CA ASN A 30 5.71 -8.18 -6.85
C ASN A 30 6.07 -6.77 -7.31
N ALA A 31 6.62 -6.58 -8.52
CA ALA A 31 6.98 -5.24 -9.00
C ALA A 31 5.74 -4.33 -9.16
N ARG A 32 4.52 -4.90 -9.22
CA ARG A 32 3.26 -4.15 -9.17
C ARG A 32 3.11 -3.29 -7.92
N ASN A 33 3.78 -3.63 -6.82
CA ASN A 33 3.73 -2.86 -5.57
C ASN A 33 4.24 -1.43 -5.80
N ASN A 34 5.25 -1.25 -6.66
CA ASN A 34 5.73 0.07 -7.01
C ASN A 34 4.72 0.87 -7.86
N ILE A 35 3.94 0.18 -8.70
CA ILE A 35 2.84 0.81 -9.44
C ILE A 35 1.78 1.31 -8.45
N ASN A 36 1.35 0.46 -7.49
CA ASN A 36 0.39 0.85 -6.45
C ASN A 36 0.86 2.11 -5.69
N VAL A 37 2.14 2.15 -5.34
CA VAL A 37 2.74 3.28 -4.62
C VAL A 37 2.75 4.55 -5.48
N LEU A 38 3.26 4.47 -6.71
CA LEU A 38 3.44 5.64 -7.57
C LEU A 38 2.12 6.21 -8.09
N SER A 39 1.12 5.35 -8.31
CA SER A 39 -0.22 5.76 -8.74
C SER A 39 -1.06 6.37 -7.62
N SER A 40 -0.64 6.25 -6.37
CA SER A 40 -1.40 6.74 -5.22
C SER A 40 -0.91 8.10 -4.77
N ASP A 41 -1.86 8.93 -4.33
CA ASP A 41 -1.52 10.19 -3.69
C ASP A 41 -1.00 9.94 -2.27
N VAL A 42 -1.80 9.28 -1.44
CA VAL A 42 -1.44 8.95 -0.06
C VAL A 42 -1.45 7.44 0.12
N ILE A 43 -0.50 6.92 0.88
CA ILE A 43 -0.45 5.49 1.22
C ILE A 43 -0.96 5.29 2.65
N ILE A 44 -1.91 4.39 2.83
CA ILE A 44 -2.38 3.96 4.15
C ILE A 44 -2.03 2.49 4.31
N ALA A 45 -1.14 2.17 5.24
CA ALA A 45 -0.76 0.81 5.58
C ALA A 45 -1.61 0.31 6.75
N CYS A 46 -2.47 -0.67 6.49
CA CYS A 46 -3.34 -1.29 7.48
C CYS A 46 -2.69 -2.58 8.01
N GLY A 47 -2.20 -2.54 9.25
CA GLY A 47 -1.43 -3.64 9.83
C GLY A 47 -0.03 -3.79 9.21
N MET A 48 0.65 -4.92 9.47
CA MET A 48 2.01 -5.15 9.01
C MET A 48 2.24 -6.59 8.52
N GLY A 49 3.01 -6.71 7.44
CA GLY A 49 3.46 -7.96 6.84
C GLY A 49 4.54 -7.68 5.79
N THR A 50 5.19 -8.71 5.25
CA THR A 50 6.33 -8.53 4.33
C THR A 50 5.95 -7.76 3.06
N GLY A 51 4.75 -8.01 2.52
CA GLY A 51 4.20 -7.26 1.38
C GLY A 51 3.99 -5.77 1.71
N THR A 52 3.29 -5.47 2.79
CA THR A 52 3.02 -4.10 3.25
C THR A 52 4.31 -3.34 3.57
N ALA A 53 5.26 -3.99 4.25
CA ALA A 53 6.56 -3.39 4.56
C ALA A 53 7.32 -3.00 3.29
N SER A 54 7.26 -3.83 2.23
CA SER A 54 7.87 -3.51 0.94
C SER A 54 7.22 -2.31 0.26
N GLU A 55 5.89 -2.18 0.34
CA GLU A 55 5.15 -1.03 -0.21
C GLU A 55 5.47 0.25 0.55
N ILE A 56 5.55 0.21 1.88
CA ILE A 56 5.96 1.37 2.70
C ILE A 56 7.38 1.80 2.32
N ALA A 57 8.33 0.87 2.24
CA ALA A 57 9.71 1.19 1.86
C ALA A 57 9.81 1.83 0.47
N LEU A 58 9.04 1.31 -0.50
CA LEU A 58 8.94 1.90 -1.84
C LEU A 58 8.32 3.30 -1.81
N ALA A 59 7.28 3.51 -1.00
CA ALA A 59 6.65 4.81 -0.81
C ALA A 59 7.61 5.85 -0.25
N LEU A 60 8.37 5.48 0.78
CA LEU A 60 9.40 6.35 1.37
C LEU A 60 10.50 6.69 0.37
N LYS A 61 10.92 5.71 -0.45
CA LYS A 61 11.90 5.92 -1.53
C LYS A 61 11.36 6.84 -2.64
N ALA A 62 10.05 6.80 -2.89
CA ALA A 62 9.36 7.69 -3.83
C ALA A 62 8.98 9.06 -3.20
N ASN A 63 9.48 9.38 -2.00
CA ASN A 63 9.14 10.60 -1.24
C ASN A 63 7.63 10.79 -0.99
N LYS A 64 6.88 9.69 -0.92
CA LYS A 64 5.45 9.73 -0.58
C LYS A 64 5.26 9.74 0.93
N GLN A 65 4.17 10.38 1.35
CA GLN A 65 3.69 10.37 2.73
C GLN A 65 2.91 9.08 3.01
N VAL A 66 3.11 8.49 4.18
CA VAL A 66 2.54 7.19 4.56
C VAL A 66 1.87 7.30 5.93
N ILE A 67 0.65 6.78 6.01
CA ILE A 67 -0.15 6.66 7.24
C ILE A 67 -0.11 5.20 7.70
N LEU A 68 0.35 4.95 8.92
CA LEU A 68 0.33 3.63 9.55
C LEU A 68 -0.91 3.52 10.44
N LEU A 69 -1.85 2.66 10.04
CA LEU A 69 -3.07 2.34 10.80
C LEU A 69 -2.90 1.00 11.50
N ASN A 70 -3.05 1.00 12.84
CA ASN A 70 -3.00 -0.21 13.67
C ASN A 70 -1.72 -1.05 13.50
N ALA A 71 -0.58 -0.38 13.28
CA ALA A 71 0.72 -1.03 13.21
C ALA A 71 1.27 -1.36 14.63
N SER A 72 2.16 -2.37 14.71
CA SER A 72 2.85 -2.71 15.97
C SER A 72 3.80 -1.59 16.40
N ALA A 73 4.21 -1.58 17.67
CA ALA A 73 5.14 -0.58 18.20
C ALA A 73 6.50 -0.62 17.46
N GLU A 74 6.99 -1.82 17.18
CA GLU A 74 8.25 -2.06 16.48
C GLU A 74 8.19 -1.50 15.06
N SER A 75 7.07 -1.73 14.37
CA SER A 75 6.85 -1.25 13.00
C SER A 75 6.79 0.28 12.95
N LYS A 76 6.06 0.89 13.91
CA LYS A 76 5.96 2.35 14.05
C LYS A 76 7.35 2.96 14.25
N LEU A 77 8.13 2.40 15.18
CA LEU A 77 9.48 2.87 15.49
C LEU A 77 10.41 2.75 14.28
N PHE A 78 10.44 1.57 13.65
CA PHE A 78 11.31 1.31 12.50
C PHE A 78 11.10 2.31 11.37
N PHE A 79 9.85 2.50 10.92
CA PHE A 79 9.60 3.42 9.81
C PHE A 79 9.75 4.90 10.21
N LYS A 80 9.50 5.26 11.47
CA LYS A 80 9.79 6.60 11.97
C LYS A 80 11.28 6.91 11.96
N ILE A 81 12.15 5.95 12.23
CA ILE A 81 13.62 6.12 12.11
C ILE A 81 14.00 6.37 10.64
N LEU A 82 13.36 5.69 9.70
CA LEU A 82 13.67 5.84 8.27
C LEU A 82 13.20 7.18 7.67
N ALA A 83 12.04 7.69 8.10
CA ALA A 83 11.47 8.93 7.57
C ALA A 83 10.44 9.54 8.55
N ALA A 84 10.93 10.17 9.62
CA ALA A 84 10.09 10.68 10.71
C ALA A 84 8.99 11.65 10.24
N ASP A 85 9.36 12.50 9.29
CA ASP A 85 8.62 13.59 8.66
C ASP A 85 7.60 13.12 7.61
N ARG A 86 7.69 11.88 7.13
CA ARG A 86 6.75 11.31 6.13
C ARG A 86 5.89 10.18 6.65
N ILE A 87 6.11 9.75 7.89
CA ILE A 87 5.33 8.69 8.54
C ILE A 87 4.35 9.31 9.53
N PHE A 88 3.08 8.97 9.39
CA PHE A 88 2.02 9.39 10.31
C PHE A 88 1.41 8.16 10.96
N VAL A 89 1.24 8.17 12.27
CA VAL A 89 0.68 7.03 13.01
C VAL A 89 -0.71 7.40 13.49
N VAL A 90 -1.68 6.52 13.22
CA VAL A 90 -3.09 6.67 13.59
C VAL A 90 -3.62 5.36 14.17
N ASN A 91 -4.67 5.44 14.99
CA ASN A 91 -5.20 4.29 15.73
C ASN A 91 -6.61 3.89 15.32
N ASN A 92 -7.25 4.64 14.42
CA ASN A 92 -8.56 4.29 13.89
C ASN A 92 -8.74 4.82 12.46
N VAL A 93 -9.80 4.32 11.81
CA VAL A 93 -10.11 4.65 10.41
C VAL A 93 -10.43 6.13 10.23
N GLY A 94 -11.14 6.75 11.19
CA GLY A 94 -11.49 8.17 11.12
C GLY A 94 -10.25 9.05 11.05
N GLU A 95 -9.31 8.85 11.98
CA GLU A 95 -8.01 9.53 11.99
C GLU A 95 -7.22 9.32 10.70
N ALA A 96 -7.27 8.10 10.13
CA ALA A 96 -6.57 7.81 8.88
C ALA A 96 -7.13 8.62 7.71
N VAL A 97 -8.46 8.73 7.62
CA VAL A 97 -9.15 9.52 6.59
C VAL A 97 -8.88 11.01 6.78
N ASP A 98 -8.97 11.52 8.01
CA ASP A 98 -8.74 12.94 8.27
C ASP A 98 -7.30 13.34 7.99
N ARG A 99 -6.32 12.49 8.35
CA ARG A 99 -4.93 12.71 7.98
C ARG A 99 -4.73 12.67 6.47
N ALA A 100 -5.35 11.73 5.77
CA ALA A 100 -5.26 11.68 4.31
C ALA A 100 -5.81 12.96 3.66
N ARG A 101 -6.92 13.51 4.16
CA ARG A 101 -7.47 14.79 3.68
C ARG A 101 -6.52 15.95 3.90
N GLN A 102 -5.89 16.04 5.08
CA GLN A 102 -4.88 17.08 5.38
C GLN A 102 -3.72 17.01 4.38
N ILE A 103 -3.15 15.82 4.17
CA ILE A 103 -2.05 15.61 3.23
C ILE A 103 -2.43 16.01 1.80
N LEU A 104 -3.67 15.78 1.40
CA LEU A 104 -4.16 16.15 0.07
C LEU A 104 -4.38 17.66 -0.06
N ALA A 105 -4.84 18.34 0.99
CA ALA A 105 -5.02 19.79 1.00
C ALA A 105 -3.69 20.53 0.87
N ASP A 106 -2.64 20.04 1.53
CA ASP A 106 -1.30 20.64 1.54
C ASP A 106 -0.52 20.49 0.21
N ARG A 107 -1.10 19.83 -0.79
CA ARG A 107 -0.50 19.68 -2.14
C ARG A 107 -0.83 20.82 -3.10
N THR A 108 -1.79 21.65 -2.72
CA THR A 108 -2.27 22.79 -3.51
C THR A 108 -1.50 24.04 -3.12
#